data_AF-A0A7L0ZJH2-F1
#
_entry.id   AF-A0A7L0ZJH2-F1
#
_cell.length_a   1.000
_cell.length_b   1.000
_cell.length_c   1.000
_cell.angle_alpha   90.00
_cell.angle_beta   90.00
_cell.angle_gamma   90.00
#
_symmetry.space_group_name_H-M   'P 1'
#
loop_
_entity.id
_entity.type
_entity.pdbx_description
1 polymer ?
#
loop_
_entity_poly.entity_id
_entity_poly.type
_entity_poly.pdbx_seq_one_letter_code
_entity_poly.pdbx_strand_id
1 'polypeptide(L)'
;MATASGEVHHPVDPGISKLQFAPFSSALDAGFWHELTQKKLNEYRLDETPKVIKGYYYNGDPLGLPARLTLEFSAFDMNASIPARCCPAFGTLYNTNTFETFKSCDKKSLLEKEANEIWEAIKSGAALENPMLLNRFLLLTFADLKKYHFYYWFCYPALCFSSGIHIIQNPVCLGERFSLNQIQALQEAYDELCQKEGVTALPYFLIKYHDNSVVISLLKKWDGFFQDQGGKVTVGVYDPCNLSHYPGWPLRNFLILAAHNWGNILQTVEVLCFRDRTMQGVRDITHSIIFEIKLPAKPLGPDCPKAVGWERNQKGGMGPRMVNLSECMDPKRLAESSVDLNLKLMCWRLVPTLDLEKIVSAKCLLLGAGTLGCSVARTLM
;
A
#
# COMPACT_ATOMS: atom_id res chain seq x y z
N MET A 1 22.77 -15.48 44.02
CA MET A 1 21.97 -14.46 44.72
C MET A 1 22.17 -13.13 44.01
N ALA A 2 21.19 -12.70 43.22
CA ALA A 2 21.04 -11.32 42.79
C ALA A 2 19.54 -11.13 42.49
N THR A 3 19.00 -10.11 43.13
CA THR A 3 17.59 -9.87 43.42
C THR A 3 16.83 -9.26 42.25
N ALA A 4 15.53 -9.60 42.19
CA ALA A 4 14.54 -9.04 41.31
C ALA A 4 14.34 -7.53 41.49
N SER A 5 14.13 -6.82 40.39
CA SER A 5 13.43 -5.54 40.35
C SER A 5 12.17 -5.74 39.51
N GLY A 6 11.05 -5.97 40.20
CA GLY A 6 9.73 -6.12 39.58
C GLY A 6 9.26 -4.81 38.98
N GLU A 7 8.99 -4.81 37.67
CA GLU A 7 8.18 -3.78 37.05
C GLU A 7 6.74 -3.93 37.54
N VAL A 8 6.22 -2.84 38.10
CA VAL A 8 4.86 -2.73 38.61
C VAL A 8 3.90 -2.76 37.42
N HIS A 9 3.27 -3.91 37.19
CA HIS A 9 2.12 -4.01 36.32
C HIS A 9 0.96 -3.19 36.90
N HIS A 10 0.68 -2.04 36.29
CA HIS A 10 -0.61 -1.37 36.50
C HIS A 10 -1.74 -2.28 35.98
N PRO A 11 -2.83 -2.46 36.76
CA PRO A 11 -3.94 -3.29 36.35
C PRO A 11 -4.65 -2.64 35.15
N VAL A 12 -4.78 -3.40 34.07
CA VAL A 12 -5.54 -3.03 32.88
C VAL A 12 -7.02 -3.10 33.24
N ASP A 13 -7.74 -1.97 33.17
CA ASP A 13 -9.19 -1.92 33.29
C ASP A 13 -9.84 -2.87 32.26
N PRO A 14 -10.65 -3.85 32.70
CA PRO A 14 -11.33 -4.78 31.80
C PRO A 14 -12.61 -4.11 31.28
N GLY A 15 -12.53 -3.42 30.13
CA GLY A 15 -13.74 -2.91 29.48
C GLY A 15 -13.58 -2.06 28.23
N ILE A 16 -12.39 -1.52 27.94
CA ILE A 16 -12.19 -0.61 26.79
C ILE A 16 -11.10 -1.13 25.85
N SER A 17 -11.51 -1.71 24.72
CA SER A 17 -10.59 -2.22 23.71
C SER A 17 -9.86 -1.07 22.99
N LYS A 18 -8.56 -1.23 22.78
CA LYS A 18 -7.74 -0.27 22.01
C LYS A 18 -7.90 -0.55 20.51
N LEU A 19 -8.05 0.51 19.73
CA LEU A 19 -8.15 0.41 18.28
C LEU A 19 -6.83 -0.11 17.69
N GLN A 20 -6.92 -1.19 16.92
CA GLN A 20 -5.84 -1.75 16.13
C GLN A 20 -6.12 -1.57 14.65
N PHE A 21 -5.07 -1.60 13.83
CA PHE A 21 -5.15 -1.28 12.41
C PHE A 21 -4.43 -2.35 11.60
N ALA A 22 -5.03 -2.76 10.49
CA ALA A 22 -4.40 -3.66 9.54
C ALA A 22 -3.34 -2.91 8.70
N PRO A 23 -2.09 -3.38 8.64
CA PRO A 23 -1.06 -2.73 7.85
C PRO A 23 -1.28 -2.93 6.35
N PHE A 24 -0.78 -1.99 5.55
CA PHE A 24 -0.60 -2.20 4.12
C PHE A 24 0.39 -3.34 3.86
N SER A 25 0.17 -4.02 2.74
CA SER A 25 1.11 -4.94 2.11
C SER A 25 1.55 -4.37 0.77
N SER A 26 2.84 -4.46 0.49
CA SER A 26 3.40 -4.06 -0.80
C SER A 26 2.97 -5.04 -1.91
N ALA A 27 2.65 -4.50 -3.08
CA ALA A 27 2.46 -5.25 -4.32
C ALA A 27 3.21 -4.54 -5.45
N LEU A 28 4.32 -5.11 -5.93
CA LEU A 28 5.08 -4.52 -7.04
C LEU A 28 5.00 -5.43 -8.24
N ASP A 29 4.62 -4.86 -9.38
CA ASP A 29 4.65 -5.56 -10.65
C ASP A 29 6.08 -5.64 -11.22
N ALA A 30 6.32 -6.62 -12.11
CA ALA A 30 7.59 -6.72 -12.83
C ALA A 30 7.88 -5.45 -13.66
N GLY A 31 6.85 -4.80 -14.20
CA GLY A 31 6.98 -3.55 -14.95
C GLY A 31 7.60 -2.41 -14.14
N PHE A 32 7.32 -2.33 -12.84
CA PHE A 32 7.96 -1.34 -11.96
C PHE A 32 9.48 -1.51 -11.92
N TRP A 33 9.96 -2.74 -11.76
CA TRP A 33 11.39 -3.05 -11.68
C TRP A 33 12.11 -2.85 -13.02
N HIS A 34 11.41 -3.13 -14.12
CA HIS A 34 11.92 -2.85 -15.46
C HIS A 34 12.14 -1.34 -15.65
N GLU A 35 11.13 -0.54 -15.32
CA GLU A 35 11.21 0.93 -15.44
C GLU A 35 12.28 1.51 -14.51
N LEU A 36 12.37 1.02 -13.26
CA LEU A 36 13.44 1.41 -12.34
C LEU A 36 14.83 1.10 -12.92
N THR A 37 14.99 -0.04 -13.58
CA THR A 37 16.25 -0.43 -14.23
C THR A 37 16.59 0.53 -15.38
N GLN A 38 15.63 0.84 -16.24
CA GLN A 38 15.84 1.78 -17.35
C GLN A 38 16.20 3.18 -16.84
N LYS A 39 15.45 3.69 -15.86
CA LYS A 39 15.75 4.99 -15.26
C LYS A 39 17.10 4.99 -14.56
N LYS A 40 17.46 3.93 -13.84
CA LYS A 40 18.76 3.86 -13.15
C LYS A 40 19.93 3.83 -14.13
N LEU A 41 19.82 3.13 -15.25
CA LEU A 41 20.89 3.06 -16.27
C LEU A 41 21.00 4.34 -17.10
N ASN A 42 19.88 4.89 -17.54
CA ASN A 42 19.85 5.92 -18.56
C ASN A 42 19.78 7.34 -17.98
N GLU A 43 19.03 7.53 -16.88
CA GLU A 43 18.73 8.84 -16.29
C GLU A 43 19.50 9.07 -14.98
N TYR A 44 19.26 8.24 -13.96
CA TYR A 44 19.77 8.49 -12.60
C TYR A 44 21.26 8.19 -12.48
N ARG A 45 21.77 7.15 -13.14
CA ARG A 45 23.17 6.73 -13.06
C ARG A 45 23.59 6.53 -11.59
N LEU A 46 24.55 7.31 -11.08
CA LEU A 46 25.00 7.26 -9.69
C LEU A 46 24.17 8.12 -8.73
N ASP A 47 23.20 8.87 -9.22
CA ASP A 47 22.32 9.70 -8.41
C ASP A 47 21.48 8.83 -7.45
N GLU A 48 21.56 9.17 -6.16
CA GLU A 48 20.78 8.57 -5.07
C GLU A 48 19.77 9.58 -4.49
N THR A 49 19.60 10.75 -5.12
CA THR A 49 18.60 11.72 -4.66
C THR A 49 17.20 11.08 -4.69
N PRO A 50 16.37 11.36 -3.66
CA PRO A 50 15.06 10.73 -3.56
C PRO A 50 14.16 11.12 -4.74
N LYS A 51 13.40 10.17 -5.27
CA LYS A 51 12.50 10.37 -6.41
C LYS A 51 11.05 10.22 -5.98
N VAL A 52 10.17 11.09 -6.46
CA VAL A 52 8.73 10.94 -6.22
C VAL A 52 8.20 9.82 -7.11
N ILE A 53 7.44 8.91 -6.50
CA ILE A 53 6.75 7.82 -7.18
C ILE A 53 5.29 7.79 -6.77
N LYS A 54 4.46 7.24 -7.64
CA LYS A 54 3.00 7.17 -7.50
C LYS A 54 2.57 5.71 -7.51
N GLY A 55 1.76 5.34 -6.54
CA GLY A 55 1.07 4.07 -6.46
C GLY A 55 -0.41 4.28 -6.30
N TYR A 56 -1.11 3.19 -6.04
CA TYR A 56 -2.52 3.23 -5.68
C TYR A 56 -2.88 2.04 -4.81
N TYR A 57 -4.04 2.13 -4.16
CA TYR A 57 -4.63 1.05 -3.39
C TYR A 57 -6.12 0.94 -3.69
N TYR A 58 -6.68 -0.24 -3.44
CA TYR A 58 -8.06 -0.60 -3.80
C TYR A 58 -8.82 -1.11 -2.57
N ASN A 59 -10.10 -0.78 -2.45
CA ASN A 59 -10.98 -1.19 -1.33
C ASN A 59 -12.00 -2.27 -1.71
N GLY A 60 -11.89 -2.86 -2.89
CA GLY A 60 -12.81 -3.90 -3.38
C GLY A 60 -12.18 -5.28 -3.54
N ASP A 61 -11.00 -5.51 -2.96
CA ASP A 61 -10.34 -6.81 -2.99
C ASP A 61 -11.22 -7.87 -2.27
N PRO A 62 -11.28 -9.12 -2.77
CA PRO A 62 -12.00 -10.21 -2.13
C PRO A 62 -11.41 -10.57 -0.76
N LEU A 63 -12.23 -11.24 0.07
CA LEU A 63 -11.82 -11.76 1.37
C LEU A 63 -10.57 -12.64 1.26
N GLY A 64 -9.67 -12.51 2.23
CA GLY A 64 -8.41 -13.26 2.30
C GLY A 64 -7.24 -12.56 1.62
N LEU A 65 -7.46 -11.53 0.78
CA LEU A 65 -6.37 -10.70 0.27
C LEU A 65 -5.98 -9.61 1.28
N PRO A 66 -4.68 -9.31 1.41
CA PRO A 66 -4.20 -8.23 2.27
C PRO A 66 -4.56 -6.86 1.67
N ALA A 67 -4.51 -5.81 2.49
CA ALA A 67 -4.65 -4.42 2.04
C ALA A 67 -3.44 -4.03 1.18
N ARG A 68 -3.54 -4.07 -0.14
CA ARG A 68 -2.39 -3.87 -1.03
C ARG A 68 -2.22 -2.40 -1.43
N LEU A 69 -0.97 -1.93 -1.38
CA LEU A 69 -0.54 -0.74 -2.13
C LEU A 69 0.31 -1.21 -3.31
N THR A 70 -0.15 -0.88 -4.50
CA THR A 70 0.38 -1.38 -5.77
C THR A 70 1.26 -0.35 -6.47
N LEU A 71 2.42 -0.79 -6.95
CA LEU A 71 3.28 -0.05 -7.90
C LEU A 71 3.39 -0.82 -9.21
N GLU A 72 3.10 -0.11 -10.31
CA GLU A 72 3.17 -0.64 -11.68
C GLU A 72 4.27 0.09 -12.48
N PHE A 73 4.36 -0.19 -13.78
CA PHE A 73 5.28 0.50 -14.69
C PHE A 73 5.08 2.03 -14.72
N SER A 74 3.83 2.49 -14.52
CA SER A 74 3.46 3.91 -14.53
C SER A 74 3.84 4.66 -13.25
N ALA A 75 4.46 3.98 -12.26
CA ALA A 75 4.76 4.58 -10.96
C ALA A 75 5.70 5.79 -11.03
N PHE A 76 6.49 5.92 -12.09
CA PHE A 76 7.41 7.03 -12.30
C PHE A 76 6.80 8.18 -13.13
N ASP A 77 5.61 7.99 -13.70
CA ASP A 77 4.89 9.02 -14.45
C ASP A 77 3.78 9.63 -13.57
N MET A 78 4.01 10.86 -13.11
CA MET A 78 3.06 11.58 -12.26
C MET A 78 1.76 11.92 -13.00
N ASN A 79 1.77 11.96 -14.33
CA ASN A 79 0.61 12.28 -15.15
C ASN A 79 -0.18 11.04 -15.58
N ALA A 80 0.37 9.84 -15.40
CA ALA A 80 -0.32 8.60 -15.74
C ALA A 80 -1.68 8.50 -15.03
N SER A 81 -2.70 8.00 -15.73
CA SER A 81 -4.01 7.77 -15.13
C SER A 81 -3.95 6.66 -14.08
N ILE A 82 -4.74 6.83 -13.03
CA ILE A 82 -4.94 5.80 -12.00
C ILE A 82 -6.11 4.92 -12.45
N PRO A 83 -6.05 3.60 -12.24
CA PRO A 83 -7.18 2.72 -12.55
C PRO A 83 -8.47 3.18 -11.86
N ALA A 84 -9.60 2.96 -12.53
CA ALA A 84 -10.90 3.34 -12.01
C ALA A 84 -11.13 2.73 -10.61
N ARG A 85 -11.77 3.50 -9.73
CA ARG A 85 -12.06 3.12 -8.33
C ARG A 85 -10.84 2.80 -7.48
N CYS A 86 -9.62 3.17 -7.90
CA CYS A 86 -8.43 3.07 -7.05
C CYS A 86 -8.09 4.43 -6.45
N CYS A 87 -7.68 4.44 -5.18
CA CYS A 87 -7.21 5.66 -4.53
C CYS A 87 -5.71 5.84 -4.82
N PRO A 88 -5.29 6.99 -5.36
CA PRO A 88 -3.87 7.25 -5.56
C PRO A 88 -3.14 7.42 -4.22
N ALA A 89 -1.87 7.02 -4.19
CA ALA A 89 -0.96 7.22 -3.08
C ALA A 89 0.38 7.70 -3.64
N PHE A 90 0.97 8.71 -3.01
CA PHE A 90 2.27 9.26 -3.42
C PHE A 90 3.33 8.89 -2.42
N GLY A 91 4.54 8.64 -2.89
CA GLY A 91 5.63 8.24 -2.03
C GLY A 91 6.99 8.62 -2.57
N THR A 92 7.99 8.36 -1.75
CA THR A 92 9.38 8.69 -2.04
C THR A 92 10.20 7.41 -2.21
N LEU A 93 10.86 7.29 -3.35
CA LEU A 93 11.82 6.24 -3.66
C LEU A 93 13.23 6.68 -3.27
N TYR A 94 13.86 5.90 -2.40
CA TYR A 94 15.27 5.99 -2.06
C TYR A 94 15.98 4.78 -2.66
N ASN A 95 16.73 4.98 -3.75
CA ASN A 95 17.46 3.90 -4.41
C ASN A 95 18.96 4.07 -4.19
N THR A 96 19.56 3.10 -3.50
CA THR A 96 21.00 3.08 -3.18
C THR A 96 21.79 2.36 -4.27
N ASN A 97 23.05 2.77 -4.48
CA ASN A 97 23.93 2.17 -5.50
C ASN A 97 24.63 0.90 -5.02
N THR A 98 24.84 0.75 -3.71
CA THR A 98 25.54 -0.41 -3.11
C THR A 98 24.68 -1.08 -2.06
N PHE A 99 24.89 -2.39 -1.89
CA PHE A 99 24.15 -3.17 -0.92
C PHE A 99 24.53 -2.81 0.52
N GLU A 100 25.78 -2.37 0.73
CA GLU A 100 26.28 -1.90 2.01
C GLU A 100 25.52 -0.65 2.45
N THR A 101 25.36 0.35 1.57
CA THR A 101 24.60 1.57 1.85
C THR A 101 23.13 1.25 2.15
N PHE A 102 22.51 0.32 1.42
CA PHE A 102 21.15 -0.16 1.72
C PHE A 102 21.02 -0.75 3.13
N LYS A 103 22.02 -1.51 3.57
CA LYS A 103 22.05 -2.13 4.90
C LYS A 103 22.28 -1.10 6.00
N SER A 104 23.24 -0.21 5.83
CA SER A 104 23.66 0.77 6.85
C SER A 104 22.84 2.05 6.88
N CYS A 105 21.95 2.26 5.89
CA CYS A 105 21.07 3.43 5.83
C CYS A 105 20.28 3.60 7.15
N ASP A 106 20.13 4.83 7.63
CA ASP A 106 19.34 5.09 8.83
C ASP A 106 17.84 5.02 8.54
N LYS A 107 17.29 3.80 8.67
CA LYS A 107 15.85 3.51 8.46
C LYS A 107 14.95 4.29 9.43
N LYS A 108 15.46 4.67 10.61
CA LYS A 108 14.69 5.44 11.59
C LYS A 108 14.59 6.89 11.14
N SER A 109 15.72 7.50 10.75
CA SER A 109 15.74 8.86 10.22
C SER A 109 14.88 9.02 8.96
N LEU A 110 14.91 8.05 8.04
CA LEU A 110 14.04 8.06 6.85
C LEU A 110 12.54 8.05 7.21
N LEU A 111 12.14 7.20 8.17
CA LEU A 111 10.76 7.16 8.65
C LEU A 111 10.37 8.50 9.31
N GLU A 112 11.23 9.03 10.19
CA GLU A 112 10.97 10.30 10.90
C GLU A 112 10.85 11.47 9.93
N LYS A 113 11.68 11.52 8.88
CA LYS A 113 11.59 12.52 7.82
C LYS A 113 10.23 12.51 7.13
N GLU A 114 9.78 11.35 6.65
CA GLU A 114 8.49 11.24 5.95
C GLU A 114 7.31 11.44 6.90
N ALA A 115 7.41 11.05 8.17
CA ALA A 115 6.39 11.34 9.16
C ALA A 115 6.29 12.84 9.49
N ASN A 116 7.42 13.55 9.53
CA ASN A 116 7.44 15.01 9.69
C ASN A 116 6.74 15.69 8.51
N GLU A 117 6.92 15.22 7.27
CA GLU A 117 6.18 15.78 6.12
C GLU A 117 4.66 15.62 6.28
N ILE A 118 4.19 14.47 6.79
CA ILE A 118 2.77 14.26 7.11
C ILE A 118 2.32 15.23 8.22
N TRP A 119 3.14 15.38 9.27
CA TRP A 119 2.82 16.27 10.39
C TRP A 119 2.75 17.74 9.99
N GLU A 120 3.70 18.23 9.18
CA GLU A 120 3.67 19.59 8.65
C GLU A 120 2.47 19.82 7.73
N ALA A 121 2.08 18.83 6.92
CA ALA A 121 0.86 18.91 6.11
C ALA A 121 -0.41 19.03 6.96
N ILE A 122 -0.46 18.36 8.12
CA ILE A 122 -1.56 18.48 9.08
C ILE A 122 -1.57 19.87 9.71
N LYS A 123 -0.44 20.34 10.26
CA LYS A 123 -0.34 21.64 10.93
C LYS A 123 -0.63 22.83 10.01
N SER A 124 -0.17 22.77 8.76
CA SER A 124 -0.38 23.83 7.78
C SER A 124 -1.80 23.85 7.19
N GLY A 125 -2.62 22.82 7.44
CA GLY A 125 -3.93 22.64 6.81
C GLY A 125 -3.87 22.09 5.38
N ALA A 126 -2.67 21.87 4.81
CA ALA A 126 -2.53 21.30 3.47
C ALA A 126 -3.16 19.91 3.34
N ALA A 127 -3.16 19.12 4.42
CA ALA A 127 -3.80 17.81 4.46
C ALA A 127 -5.34 17.87 4.51
N LEU A 128 -5.96 19.01 4.86
CA LEU A 128 -7.40 19.21 4.74
C LEU A 128 -7.80 19.50 3.29
N GLU A 129 -6.98 20.28 2.58
CA GLU A 129 -7.19 20.59 1.16
C GLU A 129 -6.87 19.39 0.27
N ASN A 130 -5.77 18.67 0.57
CA ASN A 130 -5.37 17.44 -0.11
C ASN A 130 -5.15 16.30 0.89
N PRO A 131 -6.20 15.53 1.21
CA PRO A 131 -6.12 14.44 2.19
C PRO A 131 -5.23 13.26 1.76
N MET A 132 -4.80 13.21 0.50
CA MET A 132 -3.89 12.16 0.01
C MET A 132 -2.50 12.26 0.65
N LEU A 133 -2.12 13.44 1.14
CA LEU A 133 -0.87 13.67 1.87
C LEU A 133 -0.79 12.87 3.18
N LEU A 134 -1.91 12.38 3.70
CA LEU A 134 -1.94 11.50 4.87
C LEU A 134 -1.47 10.08 4.57
N ASN A 135 -1.60 9.61 3.33
CA ASN A 135 -1.32 8.22 2.93
C ASN A 135 -0.01 8.10 2.16
N ARG A 136 0.99 8.92 2.54
CA ARG A 136 2.32 8.85 1.95
C ARG A 136 2.99 7.52 2.25
N PHE A 137 3.83 7.07 1.33
CA PHE A 137 4.67 5.89 1.53
C PHE A 137 6.13 6.17 1.18
N LEU A 138 6.99 5.28 1.65
CA LEU A 138 8.42 5.32 1.48
C LEU A 138 8.87 3.96 0.91
N LEU A 139 9.71 3.98 -0.11
CA LEU A 139 10.28 2.78 -0.71
C LEU A 139 11.81 2.90 -0.72
N LEU A 140 12.48 2.11 0.14
CA LEU A 140 13.93 1.98 0.12
C LEU A 140 14.32 0.79 -0.77
N THR A 141 15.25 0.98 -1.69
CA THR A 141 15.65 -0.03 -2.69
C THR A 141 17.16 -0.12 -2.90
N PHE A 142 17.59 -1.30 -3.31
CA PHE A 142 18.88 -1.57 -3.93
C PHE A 142 18.64 -2.54 -5.10
N ALA A 143 19.05 -2.14 -6.30
CA ALA A 143 18.87 -2.92 -7.52
C ALA A 143 20.21 -3.47 -8.01
N ASP A 144 20.43 -4.79 -7.87
CA ASP A 144 21.56 -5.47 -8.51
C ASP A 144 21.22 -5.73 -9.98
N LEU A 145 21.54 -4.75 -10.83
CA LEU A 145 21.24 -4.79 -12.27
C LEU A 145 22.06 -5.84 -13.04
N LYS A 146 23.07 -6.47 -12.42
CA LYS A 146 23.83 -7.56 -13.03
C LYS A 146 23.16 -8.90 -12.80
N LYS A 147 22.58 -9.10 -11.62
CA LYS A 147 21.89 -10.35 -11.24
C LYS A 147 20.37 -10.28 -11.37
N TYR A 148 19.82 -9.09 -11.62
CA TYR A 148 18.39 -8.80 -11.57
C TYR A 148 17.76 -9.21 -10.23
N HIS A 149 18.52 -8.97 -9.15
CA HIS A 149 18.06 -9.13 -7.76
C HIS A 149 17.72 -7.77 -7.19
N PHE A 150 16.48 -7.60 -6.77
CA PHE A 150 15.98 -6.33 -6.26
C PHE A 150 15.66 -6.48 -4.77
N TYR A 151 16.37 -5.73 -3.95
CA TYR A 151 16.16 -5.66 -2.51
C TYR A 151 15.36 -4.41 -2.20
N TYR A 152 14.31 -4.55 -1.40
CA TYR A 152 13.41 -3.44 -1.14
C TYR A 152 12.74 -3.52 0.21
N TRP A 153 12.31 -2.37 0.73
CA TRP A 153 11.57 -2.29 1.97
C TRP A 153 10.58 -1.14 1.91
N PHE A 154 9.30 -1.46 2.02
CA PHE A 154 8.25 -0.45 2.15
C PHE A 154 8.14 0.05 3.58
N CYS A 155 7.82 1.33 3.67
CA CYS A 155 7.36 1.95 4.89
C CYS A 155 6.10 2.77 4.58
N TYR A 156 5.10 2.66 5.44
CA TYR A 156 3.86 3.43 5.40
C TYR A 156 3.81 4.30 6.66
N PRO A 157 4.49 5.47 6.69
CA PRO A 157 4.62 6.28 7.89
C PRO A 157 3.26 6.60 8.50
N ALA A 158 3.07 6.20 9.75
CA ALA A 158 1.86 6.44 10.51
C ALA A 158 2.19 7.02 11.87
N LEU A 159 1.63 8.19 12.14
CA LEU A 159 1.74 8.90 13.40
C LEU A 159 0.92 8.18 14.49
N CYS A 160 1.47 8.11 15.70
CA CYS A 160 0.87 7.37 16.81
C CYS A 160 0.46 8.28 17.96
N PHE A 161 -0.70 7.99 18.55
CA PHE A 161 -1.09 8.55 19.84
C PHE A 161 -0.32 7.85 20.97
N SER A 162 0.19 8.62 21.93
CA SER A 162 0.89 8.08 23.11
C SER A 162 -0.01 7.19 23.99
N SER A 163 -1.28 7.56 24.14
CA SER A 163 -2.28 6.79 24.91
C SER A 163 -2.98 5.69 24.11
N GLY A 164 -2.83 5.68 22.78
CA GLY A 164 -3.71 4.94 21.88
C GLY A 164 -5.11 5.56 21.78
N ILE A 165 -5.99 4.89 21.02
CA ILE A 165 -7.37 5.31 20.76
C ILE A 165 -8.31 4.23 21.28
N HIS A 166 -9.38 4.68 21.93
CA HIS A 166 -10.36 3.79 22.55
C HIS A 166 -11.59 3.64 21.68
N ILE A 167 -12.06 2.40 21.55
CA ILE A 167 -13.32 2.07 20.88
C ILE A 167 -14.46 2.24 21.87
N ILE A 168 -15.49 3.00 21.50
CA ILE A 168 -16.73 3.18 22.27
C ILE A 168 -17.76 2.14 21.83
N GLN A 169 -17.95 1.99 20.52
CA GLN A 169 -18.82 0.99 19.91
C GLN A 169 -17.99 0.11 19.00
N ASN A 170 -18.10 -1.22 19.16
CA ASN A 170 -17.33 -2.16 18.35
C ASN A 170 -17.73 -2.10 16.87
N PRO A 171 -16.81 -2.46 15.94
CA PRO A 171 -17.13 -2.59 14.52
C PRO A 171 -18.28 -3.56 14.26
N VAL A 172 -19.31 -3.04 13.60
CA VAL A 172 -20.45 -3.79 13.06
C VAL A 172 -20.50 -3.65 11.55
N CYS A 173 -21.11 -4.62 10.87
CA CYS A 173 -21.32 -4.53 9.43
C CYS A 173 -22.27 -3.39 9.10
N LEU A 174 -22.02 -2.69 8.00
CA LEU A 174 -22.85 -1.57 7.56
C LEU A 174 -24.30 -2.01 7.32
N GLY A 175 -24.51 -3.22 6.78
CA GLY A 175 -25.84 -3.81 6.57
C GLY A 175 -26.65 -4.07 7.84
N GLU A 176 -26.02 -4.14 9.02
CA GLU A 176 -26.73 -4.25 10.30
C GLU A 176 -27.23 -2.89 10.80
N ARG A 177 -26.64 -1.80 10.28
CA ARG A 177 -26.88 -0.44 10.77
C ARG A 177 -27.64 0.44 9.78
N PHE A 178 -27.38 0.28 8.49
CA PHE A 178 -27.97 1.06 7.42
C PHE A 178 -29.05 0.25 6.71
N SER A 179 -30.14 0.90 6.33
CA SER A 179 -31.14 0.29 5.45
C SER A 179 -30.57 0.11 4.04
N LEU A 180 -31.17 -0.77 3.24
CA LEU A 180 -30.75 -0.95 1.83
C LEU A 180 -30.82 0.36 1.03
N ASN A 181 -31.80 1.22 1.29
CA ASN A 181 -31.91 2.52 0.65
C ASN A 181 -30.76 3.45 1.04
N GLN A 182 -30.35 3.47 2.32
CA GLN A 182 -29.21 4.26 2.77
C GLN A 182 -27.90 3.75 2.18
N ILE A 183 -27.74 2.43 2.04
CA ILE A 183 -26.58 1.81 1.42
C ILE A 183 -26.45 2.25 -0.03
N GLN A 184 -27.55 2.18 -0.79
CA GLN A 184 -27.57 2.64 -2.17
C GLN A 184 -27.29 4.15 -2.27
N ALA A 185 -27.95 4.97 -1.45
CA ALA A 185 -27.73 6.42 -1.42
C ALA A 185 -26.28 6.80 -1.06
N LEU A 186 -25.63 6.03 -0.18
CA LEU A 186 -24.22 6.21 0.15
C LEU A 186 -23.30 5.92 -1.03
N GLN A 187 -23.56 4.84 -1.79
CA GLN A 187 -22.78 4.51 -3.00
C GLN A 187 -22.93 5.61 -4.05
N GLU A 188 -24.16 6.03 -4.33
CA GLU A 188 -24.47 7.08 -5.31
C GLU A 188 -23.82 8.41 -4.91
N ALA A 189 -23.99 8.85 -3.66
CA ALA A 189 -23.40 10.10 -3.16
C ALA A 189 -21.86 10.10 -3.20
N TYR A 190 -21.22 8.94 -2.99
CA TYR A 190 -19.76 8.83 -3.08
C TYR A 190 -19.27 8.89 -4.53
N ASP A 191 -19.95 8.20 -5.44
CA ASP A 191 -19.62 8.20 -6.86
C ASP A 191 -19.82 9.59 -7.47
N GLU A 192 -20.93 10.27 -7.15
CA GLU A 192 -21.21 11.66 -7.56
C GLU A 192 -20.13 12.63 -7.06
N LEU A 193 -19.68 12.47 -5.82
CA LEU A 193 -18.62 13.30 -5.27
C LEU A 193 -17.30 13.07 -6.01
N CYS A 194 -16.93 11.82 -6.28
CA CYS A 194 -15.73 11.50 -7.04
C CYS A 194 -15.79 12.07 -8.47
N GLN A 195 -16.94 11.95 -9.13
CA GLN A 195 -17.16 12.51 -10.47
C GLN A 195 -17.05 14.03 -10.48
N LYS A 196 -17.65 14.71 -9.50
CA LYS A 196 -17.61 16.17 -9.36
C LYS A 196 -16.20 16.70 -9.16
N GLU A 197 -15.39 15.99 -8.38
CA GLU A 197 -13.98 16.35 -8.14
C GLU A 197 -13.03 15.86 -9.24
N GLY A 198 -13.54 15.08 -10.21
CA GLY A 198 -12.73 14.55 -11.32
C GLY A 198 -11.68 13.53 -10.88
N VAL A 199 -11.94 12.79 -9.79
CA VAL A 199 -11.01 11.80 -9.23
C VAL A 199 -11.59 10.39 -9.25
N THR A 200 -10.74 9.38 -9.23
CA THR A 200 -11.14 7.97 -9.23
C THR A 200 -11.63 7.46 -7.88
N ALA A 201 -11.14 8.05 -6.79
CA ALA A 201 -11.54 7.77 -5.42
C ALA A 201 -11.03 8.88 -4.48
N LEU A 202 -11.76 9.11 -3.38
CA LEU A 202 -11.38 10.01 -2.31
C LEU A 202 -11.01 9.20 -1.06
N PRO A 203 -9.83 9.44 -0.47
CA PRO A 203 -9.38 8.64 0.67
C PRO A 203 -10.22 8.87 1.94
N TYR A 204 -10.79 10.07 2.08
CA TYR A 204 -11.55 10.49 3.25
C TYR A 204 -12.69 11.43 2.85
N PHE A 205 -13.82 11.31 3.54
CA PHE A 205 -15.02 12.11 3.26
C PHE A 205 -15.90 12.25 4.50
N LEU A 206 -16.74 13.27 4.53
CA LEU A 206 -17.70 13.54 5.60
C LEU A 206 -19.04 12.94 5.24
N ILE A 207 -19.75 12.37 6.22
CA ILE A 207 -21.04 11.71 6.00
C ILE A 207 -22.07 12.31 6.95
N LYS A 208 -23.23 12.65 6.40
CA LYS A 208 -24.47 12.87 7.14
C LYS A 208 -25.52 11.90 6.59
N TYR A 209 -26.26 11.25 7.48
CA TYR A 209 -27.34 10.36 7.08
C TYR A 209 -28.54 10.55 8.00
N HIS A 210 -29.75 10.56 7.43
CA HIS A 210 -31.01 10.68 8.16
C HIS A 210 -32.10 9.92 7.40
N ASP A 211 -32.85 9.04 8.08
CA ASP A 211 -33.88 8.17 7.50
C ASP A 211 -33.43 7.45 6.22
N ASN A 212 -33.67 8.05 5.04
CA ASN A 212 -33.32 7.50 3.73
C ASN A 212 -32.36 8.39 2.92
N SER A 213 -31.88 9.51 3.47
CA SER A 213 -30.92 10.38 2.78
C SER A 213 -29.50 10.16 3.31
N VAL A 214 -28.54 10.18 2.40
CA VAL A 214 -27.11 10.21 2.71
C VAL A 214 -26.49 11.34 1.91
N VAL A 215 -25.78 12.22 2.61
CA VAL A 215 -25.05 13.34 2.01
C VAL A 215 -23.58 13.17 2.35
N ILE A 216 -22.74 13.31 1.32
CA ILE A 216 -21.29 13.22 1.46
C ILE A 216 -20.64 14.55 1.09
N SER A 217 -19.55 14.91 1.78
CA SER A 217 -18.76 16.09 1.45
C SER A 217 -17.26 15.88 1.63
N LEU A 218 -16.49 16.84 1.12
CA LEU A 218 -15.03 16.90 1.31
C LEU A 218 -14.69 17.31 2.75
N LEU A 219 -13.51 16.86 3.23
CA LEU A 219 -13.01 17.24 4.56
C LEU A 219 -12.91 18.76 4.75
N LYS A 220 -12.45 19.51 3.73
CA LYS A 220 -12.33 20.98 3.80
C LYS A 220 -13.66 21.72 4.03
N LYS A 221 -14.80 21.07 3.81
CA LYS A 221 -16.13 21.66 4.04
C LYS A 221 -16.66 21.39 5.45
N TRP A 222 -15.82 20.88 6.35
CA TRP A 222 -16.19 20.53 7.72
C TRP A 222 -17.06 21.58 8.43
N ASP A 223 -16.58 22.83 8.49
CA ASP A 223 -17.23 23.91 9.25
C ASP A 223 -18.61 24.26 8.72
N GLY A 224 -18.84 24.09 7.41
CA GLY A 224 -20.14 24.27 6.78
C GLY A 224 -21.02 23.02 6.86
N PHE A 225 -20.41 21.84 6.90
CA PHE A 225 -21.12 20.58 6.80
C PHE A 225 -21.77 20.18 8.12
N PHE A 226 -21.16 20.47 9.28
CA PHE A 226 -21.68 20.09 10.61
C PHE A 226 -22.22 21.27 11.44
N GLN A 227 -22.76 22.33 10.80
CA GLN A 227 -23.32 23.50 11.50
C GLN A 227 -24.53 23.18 12.39
N ASP A 228 -25.29 22.14 12.04
CA ASP A 228 -26.44 21.67 12.82
C ASP A 228 -25.94 20.91 14.06
N GLN A 229 -25.92 21.57 15.22
CA GLN A 229 -25.30 21.10 16.48
C GLN A 229 -25.94 19.84 17.12
N GLY A 230 -26.79 19.10 16.42
CA GLY A 230 -27.50 17.92 16.95
C GLY A 230 -27.03 16.58 16.37
N GLY A 231 -26.24 16.57 15.30
CA GLY A 231 -25.88 15.34 14.57
C GLY A 231 -24.59 14.68 15.06
N LYS A 232 -24.56 13.34 15.07
CA LYS A 232 -23.32 12.57 15.25
C LYS A 232 -22.39 12.81 14.07
N VAL A 233 -21.14 13.14 14.35
CA VAL A 233 -20.13 13.37 13.31
C VAL A 233 -19.64 12.04 12.76
N THR A 234 -19.84 11.84 11.45
CA THR A 234 -19.47 10.62 10.75
C THR A 234 -18.47 10.91 9.65
N VAL A 235 -17.40 10.11 9.60
CA VAL A 235 -16.33 10.22 8.61
C VAL A 235 -16.15 8.89 7.90
N GLY A 236 -16.09 8.94 6.57
CA GLY A 236 -15.77 7.82 5.71
C GLY A 236 -14.28 7.75 5.43
N VAL A 237 -13.74 6.55 5.45
CA VAL A 237 -12.38 6.22 5.04
C VAL A 237 -12.44 5.19 3.94
N TYR A 238 -11.81 5.47 2.81
CA TYR A 238 -11.60 4.47 1.76
C TYR A 238 -10.64 3.40 2.29
N ASP A 239 -11.20 2.25 2.69
CA ASP A 239 -10.48 1.26 3.49
C ASP A 239 -10.04 0.04 2.64
N PRO A 240 -8.74 -0.14 2.39
CA PRO A 240 -8.23 -1.32 1.67
C PRO A 240 -8.26 -2.61 2.50
N CYS A 241 -8.59 -2.54 3.79
CA CYS A 241 -8.62 -3.70 4.66
C CYS A 241 -9.83 -4.61 4.38
N ASN A 242 -9.60 -5.92 4.47
CA ASN A 242 -10.63 -6.94 4.29
C ASN A 242 -11.08 -7.61 5.60
N LEU A 243 -10.54 -7.19 6.75
CA LEU A 243 -10.85 -7.78 8.06
C LEU A 243 -12.09 -7.14 8.68
N SER A 244 -13.05 -7.94 9.13
CA SER A 244 -14.35 -7.50 9.67
C SER A 244 -14.28 -6.68 10.97
N HIS A 245 -13.19 -6.78 11.72
CA HIS A 245 -13.07 -6.11 13.04
C HIS A 245 -11.96 -5.07 13.10
N TYR A 246 -11.21 -4.88 12.01
CA TYR A 246 -10.05 -3.99 12.00
C TYR A 246 -10.13 -3.01 10.84
N PRO A 247 -10.04 -1.69 11.09
CA PRO A 247 -9.83 -0.73 10.04
C PRO A 247 -8.45 -0.90 9.38
N GLY A 248 -8.32 -0.43 8.15
CA GLY A 248 -7.03 -0.35 7.48
C GLY A 248 -6.11 0.75 8.00
N TRP A 249 -4.88 0.70 7.50
CA TRP A 249 -3.80 1.61 7.85
C TRP A 249 -4.09 3.10 7.61
N PRO A 250 -4.81 3.53 6.53
CA PRO A 250 -5.08 4.94 6.27
C PRO A 250 -5.69 5.71 7.44
N LEU A 251 -6.56 5.05 8.21
CA LEU A 251 -7.27 5.67 9.32
C LEU A 251 -6.31 6.29 10.37
N ARG A 252 -5.09 5.75 10.56
CA ARG A 252 -4.16 6.23 11.60
C ARG A 252 -3.84 7.73 11.48
N ASN A 253 -3.41 8.16 10.30
CA ASN A 253 -2.98 9.54 10.08
C ASN A 253 -4.16 10.50 10.04
N PHE A 254 -5.31 10.02 9.52
CA PHE A 254 -6.54 10.78 9.59
C PHE A 254 -6.97 11.09 11.03
N LEU A 255 -6.87 10.12 11.94
CA LEU A 255 -7.25 10.35 13.34
C LEU A 255 -6.37 11.41 14.02
N ILE A 256 -5.09 11.49 13.64
CA ILE A 256 -4.17 12.54 14.12
C ILE A 256 -4.60 13.91 13.57
N LEU A 257 -4.96 13.99 12.28
CA LEU A 257 -5.54 15.21 11.70
C LEU A 257 -6.83 15.59 12.44
N ALA A 258 -7.76 14.66 12.64
CA ALA A 258 -9.02 14.93 13.30
C ALA A 258 -8.83 15.40 14.75
N ALA A 259 -7.90 14.80 15.50
CA ALA A 259 -7.57 15.23 16.85
C ALA A 259 -6.92 16.62 16.88
N HIS A 260 -6.05 16.94 15.90
CA HIS A 260 -5.39 18.24 15.82
C HIS A 260 -6.38 19.37 15.50
N ASN A 261 -7.24 19.17 14.50
CA ASN A 261 -8.14 20.20 14.00
C ASN A 261 -9.44 20.31 14.81
N TRP A 262 -9.96 19.19 15.31
CA TRP A 262 -11.31 19.14 15.90
C TRP A 262 -11.36 18.55 17.30
N GLY A 263 -10.26 18.03 17.86
CA GLY A 263 -10.25 17.33 19.16
C GLY A 263 -10.78 18.15 20.35
N ASN A 264 -10.76 19.48 20.27
CA ASN A 264 -11.33 20.37 21.30
C ASN A 264 -12.88 20.40 21.29
N ILE A 265 -13.48 20.21 20.11
CA ILE A 265 -14.93 20.30 19.88
C ILE A 265 -15.53 18.89 19.81
N LEU A 266 -14.76 17.95 19.29
CA LEU A 266 -15.17 16.62 18.90
C LEU A 266 -14.54 15.57 19.81
N GLN A 267 -15.31 15.07 20.78
CA GLN A 267 -14.84 14.02 21.69
C GLN A 267 -15.07 12.61 21.14
N THR A 268 -16.12 12.42 20.35
CA THR A 268 -16.46 11.13 19.75
C THR A 268 -16.61 11.27 18.24
N VAL A 269 -16.19 10.24 17.51
CA VAL A 269 -16.28 10.20 16.06
C VAL A 269 -16.78 8.84 15.63
N GLU A 270 -17.73 8.86 14.71
CA GLU A 270 -18.14 7.68 13.99
C GLU A 270 -17.29 7.51 12.74
N VAL A 271 -16.70 6.33 12.59
CA VAL A 271 -15.85 5.99 11.46
C VAL A 271 -16.54 4.92 10.64
N LEU A 272 -16.77 5.22 9.37
CA LEU A 272 -17.13 4.25 8.35
C LEU A 272 -15.89 3.86 7.55
N CYS A 273 -15.46 2.61 7.66
CA CYS A 273 -14.49 2.03 6.75
C CYS A 273 -15.21 1.52 5.50
N PHE A 274 -15.19 2.34 4.45
CA PHE A 274 -15.86 2.12 3.19
C PHE A 274 -15.09 1.11 2.34
N ARG A 275 -15.71 -0.06 2.13
CA ARG A 275 -15.19 -1.21 1.38
C ARG A 275 -16.20 -1.55 0.29
N ASP A 276 -15.78 -1.45 -0.96
CA ASP A 276 -16.65 -1.48 -2.12
C ASP A 276 -16.26 -2.61 -3.06
N ARG A 277 -16.79 -3.79 -2.76
CA ARG A 277 -16.48 -5.01 -3.50
C ARG A 277 -17.43 -5.16 -4.67
N THR A 278 -16.93 -5.76 -5.75
CA THR A 278 -17.76 -6.20 -6.86
C THR A 278 -17.70 -7.72 -6.93
N MET A 279 -18.82 -8.40 -6.72
CA MET A 279 -18.95 -9.85 -6.85
C MET A 279 -19.95 -10.17 -7.96
N GLN A 280 -19.54 -10.98 -8.94
CA GLN A 280 -20.39 -11.38 -10.08
C GLN A 280 -21.03 -10.18 -10.83
N GLY A 281 -20.32 -9.06 -10.90
CA GLY A 281 -20.81 -7.82 -11.54
C GLY A 281 -21.72 -6.95 -10.65
N VAL A 282 -22.07 -7.40 -9.45
CA VAL A 282 -22.86 -6.64 -8.48
C VAL A 282 -21.94 -5.99 -7.47
N ARG A 283 -22.08 -4.67 -7.28
CA ARG A 283 -21.38 -3.94 -6.21
C ARG A 283 -22.09 -4.15 -4.88
N ASP A 284 -21.30 -4.35 -3.84
CA ASP A 284 -21.78 -4.51 -2.49
C ASP A 284 -20.85 -3.79 -1.51
N ILE A 285 -21.45 -2.97 -0.64
CA ILE A 285 -20.76 -2.30 0.47
C ILE A 285 -21.32 -2.70 1.83
N THR A 286 -22.28 -3.63 1.91
CA THR A 286 -22.96 -4.03 3.16
C THR A 286 -21.98 -4.57 4.21
N HIS A 287 -20.87 -5.14 3.76
CA HIS A 287 -19.77 -5.67 4.58
C HIS A 287 -18.75 -4.59 5.00
N SER A 288 -18.92 -3.33 4.59
CA SER A 288 -18.19 -2.19 5.17
C SER A 288 -18.40 -2.18 6.68
N ILE A 289 -17.47 -1.61 7.44
CA ILE A 289 -17.56 -1.63 8.90
C ILE A 289 -17.74 -0.22 9.43
N ILE A 290 -18.61 -0.07 10.42
CA ILE A 290 -18.87 1.20 11.08
C ILE A 290 -18.74 1.04 12.59
N PHE A 291 -18.10 2.00 13.24
CA PHE A 291 -17.83 1.98 14.68
C PHE A 291 -17.65 3.39 15.23
N GLU A 292 -17.66 3.50 16.55
CA GLU A 292 -17.45 4.78 17.24
C GLU A 292 -16.19 4.74 18.10
N ILE A 293 -15.43 5.82 18.05
CA ILE A 293 -14.19 5.98 18.80
C ILE A 293 -14.23 7.24 19.66
N LYS A 294 -13.43 7.23 20.72
CA LYS A 294 -13.13 8.42 21.51
C LYS A 294 -11.85 9.07 20.98
N LEU A 295 -11.97 10.30 20.49
CA LEU A 295 -10.79 11.09 20.15
C LEU A 295 -10.10 11.59 21.43
N PRO A 296 -8.76 11.58 21.49
CA PRO A 296 -8.03 12.16 22.61
C PRO A 296 -8.30 13.66 22.71
N ALA A 297 -8.82 14.11 23.86
CA ALA A 297 -9.12 15.52 24.11
C ALA A 297 -7.88 16.40 24.35
N LYS A 298 -6.70 15.79 24.54
CA LYS A 298 -5.46 16.54 24.80
C LYS A 298 -4.92 17.08 23.47
N PRO A 299 -4.63 18.39 23.38
CA PRO A 299 -4.02 18.95 22.18
C PRO A 299 -2.69 18.24 21.90
N LEU A 300 -2.51 17.84 20.65
CA LEU A 300 -1.23 17.34 20.16
C LEU A 300 -0.19 18.46 20.34
N GLY A 301 1.00 18.11 20.87
CA GLY A 301 2.08 19.07 21.07
C GLY A 301 2.60 19.64 19.74
N PRO A 302 3.51 20.63 19.78
CA PRO A 302 4.11 21.19 18.56
C PRO A 302 4.97 20.17 17.79
N ASP A 303 5.58 19.25 18.53
CA ASP A 303 6.49 18.23 18.01
C ASP A 303 5.74 17.10 17.29
N CYS A 304 6.41 16.52 16.29
CA CYS A 304 5.88 15.40 15.54
C CYS A 304 5.65 14.18 16.44
N PRO A 305 4.44 13.57 16.43
CA PRO A 305 4.19 12.34 17.16
C PRO A 305 5.11 11.20 16.73
N LYS A 306 5.32 10.22 17.61
CA LYS A 306 6.08 9.02 17.27
C LYS A 306 5.48 8.33 16.05
N ALA A 307 6.32 7.98 15.09
CA ALA A 307 5.90 7.30 13.88
C ALA A 307 6.29 5.81 13.86
N VAL A 308 5.51 5.02 13.13
CA VAL A 308 5.78 3.61 12.77
C VAL A 308 5.40 3.39 11.31
N GLY A 309 5.80 2.29 10.67
CA GLY A 309 5.33 2.03 9.30
C GLY A 309 6.11 1.03 8.47
N TRP A 310 7.30 0.62 8.89
CA TRP A 310 8.09 -0.38 8.16
C TRP A 310 7.36 -1.70 8.01
N GLU A 311 7.23 -2.18 6.77
CA GLU A 311 6.54 -3.41 6.42
C GLU A 311 7.31 -4.63 6.96
N ARG A 312 6.60 -5.67 7.40
CA ARG A 312 7.24 -6.93 7.76
C ARG A 312 7.61 -7.73 6.50
N ASN A 313 8.70 -8.49 6.57
CA ASN A 313 9.07 -9.42 5.51
C ASN A 313 8.13 -10.64 5.49
N GLN A 314 8.30 -11.51 4.48
CA GLN A 314 7.50 -12.73 4.32
C GLN A 314 7.62 -13.71 5.52
N LYS A 315 8.67 -13.60 6.33
CA LYS A 315 8.87 -14.39 7.55
C LYS A 315 8.30 -13.71 8.81
N GLY A 316 7.61 -12.58 8.67
CA GLY A 316 7.00 -11.82 9.78
C GLY A 316 7.97 -10.95 10.58
N GLY A 317 9.25 -10.91 10.21
CA GLY A 317 10.30 -10.11 10.85
C GLY A 317 10.42 -8.69 10.28
N MET A 318 11.09 -7.81 11.02
CA MET A 318 11.42 -6.46 10.57
C MET A 318 12.65 -6.49 9.67
N GLY A 319 12.43 -6.52 8.36
CA GLY A 319 13.52 -6.52 7.40
C GLY A 319 13.05 -6.36 5.96
N PRO A 320 13.99 -6.13 5.03
CA PRO A 320 13.70 -5.98 3.62
C PRO A 320 13.22 -7.30 3.00
N ARG A 321 12.57 -7.17 1.84
CA ARG A 321 12.24 -8.27 0.93
C ARG A 321 13.24 -8.27 -0.23
N MET A 322 13.33 -9.40 -0.92
CA MET A 322 14.12 -9.55 -2.14
C MET A 322 13.27 -10.27 -3.19
N VAL A 323 13.30 -9.77 -4.42
CA VAL A 323 12.72 -10.44 -5.58
C VAL A 323 13.80 -10.69 -6.62
N ASN A 324 13.79 -11.90 -7.18
CA ASN A 324 14.67 -12.30 -8.28
C ASN A 324 13.86 -12.27 -9.57
N LEU A 325 14.21 -11.37 -10.49
CA LEU A 325 13.54 -11.22 -11.78
C LEU A 325 14.45 -11.61 -12.95
N SER A 326 15.56 -12.31 -12.69
CA SER A 326 16.48 -12.76 -13.73
C SER A 326 15.80 -13.62 -14.81
N GLU A 327 14.84 -14.47 -14.44
CA GLU A 327 14.09 -15.30 -15.41
C GLU A 327 13.23 -14.48 -16.38
N CYS A 328 12.79 -13.28 -15.98
CA CYS A 328 11.93 -12.42 -16.78
C CYS A 328 12.65 -11.21 -17.38
N MET A 329 13.88 -10.90 -16.94
CA MET A 329 14.59 -9.67 -17.32
C MET A 329 16.00 -9.88 -17.86
N ASP A 330 16.66 -11.01 -17.56
CA ASP A 330 18.00 -11.30 -18.09
C ASP A 330 17.87 -11.74 -19.57
N PRO A 331 18.42 -10.97 -20.53
CA PRO A 331 18.30 -11.30 -21.94
C PRO A 331 18.89 -12.67 -22.30
N LYS A 332 19.93 -13.12 -21.58
CA LYS A 332 20.55 -14.44 -21.83
C LYS A 332 19.61 -15.55 -21.41
N ARG A 333 19.03 -15.47 -20.21
CA ARG A 333 18.08 -16.47 -19.70
C ARG A 333 16.79 -16.50 -20.52
N LEU A 334 16.31 -15.33 -20.96
CA LEU A 334 15.15 -15.24 -21.85
C LEU A 334 15.42 -15.92 -23.20
N ALA A 335 16.60 -15.73 -23.78
CA ALA A 335 16.99 -16.42 -25.01
C ALA A 335 17.10 -17.93 -24.81
N GLU A 336 17.76 -18.39 -23.73
CA GLU A 336 17.87 -19.81 -23.37
C GLU A 336 16.48 -20.46 -23.19
N SER A 337 15.58 -19.80 -22.45
CA SER A 337 14.19 -20.26 -22.24
C SER A 337 13.39 -20.33 -23.54
N SER A 338 13.56 -19.35 -24.44
CA SER A 338 12.92 -19.35 -25.76
C SER A 338 13.37 -20.53 -26.64
N VAL A 339 14.67 -20.84 -26.64
CA VAL A 339 15.23 -22.00 -27.35
C VAL A 339 14.72 -23.32 -26.76
N ASP A 340 14.75 -23.46 -25.43
CA ASP A 340 14.24 -24.65 -24.74
C ASP A 340 12.74 -24.87 -24.99
N LEU A 341 11.94 -23.81 -24.96
CA LEU A 341 10.52 -23.87 -25.31
C LEU A 341 10.31 -24.32 -26.76
N ASN A 342 11.13 -23.83 -27.70
CA ASN A 342 11.05 -24.25 -29.10
C ASN A 342 11.29 -25.76 -29.25
N LEU A 343 12.34 -26.29 -28.62
CA LEU A 343 12.67 -27.71 -28.63
C LEU A 343 11.58 -28.57 -27.97
N LYS A 344 11.05 -28.13 -26.82
CA LYS A 344 9.93 -28.80 -26.14
C LYS A 344 8.68 -28.85 -27.02
N LEU A 345 8.35 -27.76 -27.72
CA LEU A 345 7.22 -27.72 -28.65
C LEU A 345 7.41 -28.70 -29.82
N MET A 346 8.62 -28.83 -30.37
CA MET A 346 8.92 -29.84 -31.39
C MET A 346 8.70 -31.26 -30.86
N CYS A 347 9.20 -31.56 -29.66
CA CYS A 347 9.04 -32.87 -29.03
C CYS A 347 7.58 -33.20 -28.76
N TRP A 348 6.84 -32.28 -28.15
CA TRP A 348 5.41 -32.49 -27.84
C TRP A 348 4.56 -32.71 -29.09
N ARG A 349 4.91 -32.07 -30.22
CA ARG A 349 4.14 -32.17 -31.47
C ARG A 349 4.49 -33.38 -32.32
N LEU A 350 5.76 -33.78 -32.35
CA LEU A 350 6.25 -34.76 -33.32
C LEU A 350 6.71 -36.06 -32.67
N VAL A 351 7.50 -35.96 -31.59
CA VAL A 351 8.14 -37.13 -30.96
C VAL A 351 8.13 -36.97 -29.44
N PRO A 352 6.99 -37.28 -28.77
CA PRO A 352 6.85 -37.07 -27.32
C PRO A 352 7.81 -37.93 -26.47
N THR A 353 8.34 -39.01 -27.05
CA THR A 353 9.29 -39.91 -26.40
C THR A 353 10.74 -39.43 -26.49
N LEU A 354 11.01 -38.31 -27.16
CA LEU A 354 12.37 -37.77 -27.30
C LEU A 354 12.85 -37.16 -25.98
N ASP A 355 13.98 -37.65 -25.49
CA ASP A 355 14.61 -37.19 -24.25
C ASP A 355 15.55 -36.01 -24.54
N LEU A 356 15.00 -34.79 -24.44
CA LEU A 356 15.75 -33.55 -24.68
C LEU A 356 16.89 -33.35 -23.68
N GLU A 357 16.76 -33.82 -22.44
CA GLU A 357 17.77 -33.62 -21.40
C GLU A 357 19.10 -34.30 -21.76
N LYS A 358 19.04 -35.48 -22.39
CA LYS A 358 20.24 -36.17 -22.91
C LYS A 358 20.94 -35.40 -24.02
N ILE A 359 20.19 -34.70 -24.87
CA ILE A 359 20.76 -33.91 -25.97
C ILE A 359 21.41 -32.64 -25.41
N VAL A 360 20.70 -31.91 -24.54
CA VAL A 360 21.18 -30.66 -23.93
C VAL A 360 22.40 -30.89 -23.03
N SER A 361 22.46 -32.01 -22.32
CA SER A 361 23.60 -32.35 -21.44
C SER A 361 24.82 -32.93 -22.17
N ALA A 362 24.69 -33.26 -23.47
CA ALA A 362 25.77 -33.85 -24.24
C ALA A 362 26.92 -32.85 -24.47
N LYS A 363 28.13 -33.23 -24.03
CA LYS A 363 29.35 -32.44 -24.27
C LYS A 363 30.01 -32.90 -25.57
N CYS A 364 29.98 -32.04 -26.59
CA CYS A 364 30.56 -32.34 -27.89
C CYS A 364 31.97 -31.74 -28.03
N LEU A 365 32.97 -32.57 -28.33
CA LEU A 365 34.31 -32.13 -28.73
C LEU A 365 34.40 -32.11 -30.26
N LEU A 366 34.61 -30.93 -30.86
CA LEU A 366 34.78 -30.79 -32.30
C LEU A 366 36.27 -30.75 -32.67
N LEU A 367 36.74 -31.80 -33.35
CA LEU A 367 38.10 -31.87 -33.88
C LEU A 367 38.17 -31.23 -35.27
N GLY A 368 38.20 -29.90 -35.30
CA GLY A 368 38.36 -29.11 -36.52
C GLY A 368 37.42 -27.92 -36.58
N ALA A 369 37.96 -26.74 -36.93
CA ALA A 369 37.24 -25.47 -37.01
C ALA A 369 37.12 -24.93 -38.46
N GLY A 370 37.22 -25.82 -39.45
CA GLY A 370 36.97 -25.48 -40.86
C GLY A 370 35.48 -25.42 -41.18
N THR A 371 35.14 -25.36 -42.47
CA THR A 371 33.74 -25.25 -42.95
C THR A 371 32.80 -26.27 -42.31
N LEU A 372 33.22 -27.55 -42.25
CA LEU A 372 32.42 -28.62 -41.66
C LEU A 372 32.23 -28.42 -40.15
N GLY A 373 33.29 -28.04 -39.43
CA GLY A 373 33.22 -27.78 -38.00
C GLY A 373 32.25 -26.64 -37.66
N CYS A 374 32.28 -25.56 -38.44
CA CYS A 374 31.35 -24.44 -38.28
C CYS A 374 29.90 -24.84 -38.55
N SER A 375 29.63 -25.64 -39.59
CA SER A 375 28.28 -26.11 -39.89
C SER A 375 27.74 -27.03 -38.80
N VAL A 376 28.54 -27.99 -38.33
CA VAL A 376 28.16 -28.89 -37.24
C VAL A 376 27.89 -28.11 -35.95
N ALA A 377 28.73 -27.15 -35.60
CA ALA A 377 28.53 -26.32 -34.41
C ALA A 377 27.20 -25.55 -34.45
N ARG A 378 26.80 -25.02 -35.60
CA ARG A 378 25.50 -24.33 -35.76
C ARG A 378 24.29 -25.24 -35.71
N THR A 379 24.44 -26.53 -36.01
CA THR A 379 23.35 -27.52 -35.88
C THR A 379 23.21 -28.03 -34.45
N LEU A 380 24.29 -27.99 -33.66
CA LEU A 380 24.28 -28.37 -32.24
C LEU A 380 23.78 -27.26 -31.31
N MET A 381 23.97 -25.99 -31.70
CA MET A 381 23.37 -24.81 -31.07
C MET A 381 21.92 -24.65 -31.48
#